data_AF-A0A1P8UID3-F1
#
_entry.id   AF-A0A1P8UID3-F1
#
_cell.length_a   1.000
_cell.length_b   1.000
_cell.length_c   1.000
_cell.angle_alpha   90.00
_cell.angle_beta   90.00
_cell.angle_gamma   90.00
#
_symmetry.space_group_name_H-M   'P 1'
#
loop_
_entity.id
_entity.type
_entity.pdbx_description
1 polymer ?
#
loop_
_entity_poly.entity_id
_entity_poly.type
_entity_poly.pdbx_seq_one_letter_code
_entity_poly.pdbx_strand_id
1 'polypeptide(L)'
;MKLSVKHLFDRVTSAVFAVMLLFLTIGIIIGTGHLFLLLFGLFKSTNVAEEYLHMISQVLSLFVLIELSRSLVEYFNVHRLRLTFIVDAAIVFVLREVMIGLFETKIPVDKIYAFSALLFVLGLLRIGSVLVHQRGQTLDRGTHASTAE
;
A
#
# COMPACT_ATOMS: atom_id res chain seq x y z
N MET A 1 -2.18 2.99 38.30
CA MET A 1 -2.69 1.83 37.53
C MET A 1 -2.93 2.10 36.03
N LYS A 2 -2.40 3.19 35.42
CA LYS A 2 -2.60 3.49 33.98
C LYS A 2 -1.55 2.89 33.03
N LEU A 3 -0.36 2.49 33.54
CA LEU A 3 0.70 1.92 32.71
C LEU A 3 0.36 0.53 32.14
N SER A 4 -0.36 -0.31 32.89
CA SER A 4 -0.61 -1.72 32.51
C SER A 4 -1.49 -1.85 31.27
N VAL A 5 -2.51 -0.99 31.13
CA VAL A 5 -3.45 -1.03 29.99
C VAL A 5 -2.76 -0.67 28.68
N LYS A 6 -1.87 0.34 28.69
CA LYS A 6 -1.12 0.73 27.50
C LYS A 6 -0.16 -0.37 27.04
N HIS A 7 0.59 -0.97 27.98
CA HIS A 7 1.49 -2.08 27.65
C HIS A 7 0.75 -3.32 27.15
N LEU A 8 -0.44 -3.61 27.68
CA LEU A 8 -1.29 -4.69 27.19
C LEU A 8 -1.78 -4.40 25.76
N PHE A 9 -2.29 -3.18 25.52
CA PHE A 9 -2.75 -2.74 24.20
C PHE A 9 -1.62 -2.85 23.16
N ASP A 10 -0.48 -2.23 23.42
CA ASP A 10 0.67 -2.24 22.51
C ASP A 10 1.11 -3.69 22.22
N ARG A 11 1.15 -4.57 23.24
CA ARG A 11 1.56 -5.97 23.06
C ARG A 11 0.57 -6.78 22.24
N VAL A 12 -0.73 -6.63 22.48
CA VAL A 12 -1.77 -7.30 21.70
C VAL A 12 -1.75 -6.81 20.26
N THR A 13 -1.66 -5.49 20.04
CA THR A 13 -1.59 -4.91 18.71
C THR A 13 -0.36 -5.41 17.95
N SER A 14 0.83 -5.38 18.56
CA SER A 14 2.04 -5.94 17.93
C SER A 14 1.90 -7.43 17.60
N ALA A 15 1.27 -8.23 18.46
CA ALA A 15 1.03 -9.64 18.18
C ALA A 15 0.08 -9.83 16.97
N VAL A 16 -1.00 -9.06 16.90
CA VAL A 16 -1.95 -9.11 15.77
C VAL A 16 -1.26 -8.72 14.46
N PHE A 17 -0.53 -7.61 14.44
CA PHE A 17 0.21 -7.18 13.24
C PHE A 17 1.27 -8.21 12.83
N ALA A 18 1.92 -8.88 13.78
CA ALA A 18 2.96 -9.87 13.47
C ALA A 18 2.35 -11.13 12.83
N VAL A 19 1.20 -11.57 13.34
CA VAL A 19 0.42 -12.66 12.76
C VAL A 19 -0.10 -12.28 11.37
N MET A 20 -0.63 -11.07 11.19
CA MET A 20 -1.05 -10.58 9.87
C MET A 20 0.12 -10.56 8.88
N LEU A 21 1.26 -10.02 9.30
CA LEU A 21 2.45 -9.95 8.46
C LEU A 21 2.93 -11.35 8.07
N LEU A 22 2.93 -12.30 9.00
CA LEU A 22 3.26 -13.71 8.72
C LEU A 22 2.35 -14.26 7.60
N PHE A 23 1.03 -14.11 7.73
CA PHE A 23 0.09 -14.58 6.70
C PHE A 23 0.32 -13.90 5.34
N LEU A 24 0.54 -12.59 5.33
CA LEU A 24 0.84 -11.85 4.10
C LEU A 24 2.13 -12.37 3.46
N THR A 25 3.18 -12.60 4.25
CA THR A 25 4.45 -13.15 3.75
C THR A 25 4.26 -14.54 3.13
N ILE A 26 3.55 -15.47 3.78
CA ILE A 26 3.34 -16.80 3.17
C ILE A 26 2.47 -16.67 1.91
N GLY A 27 1.48 -15.77 1.91
CA GLY A 27 0.66 -15.51 0.72
C GLY A 27 1.49 -14.99 -0.45
N ILE A 28 2.46 -14.11 -0.21
CA ILE A 28 3.39 -13.62 -1.24
C ILE A 28 4.24 -14.79 -1.75
N ILE A 29 4.80 -15.60 -0.86
CA ILE A 29 5.62 -16.78 -1.25
C ILE A 29 4.81 -17.74 -2.13
N ILE A 30 3.59 -18.09 -1.72
CA ILE A 30 2.71 -19.00 -2.46
C ILE A 30 2.35 -18.40 -3.81
N GLY A 31 1.90 -17.14 -3.86
CA GLY A 31 1.51 -16.50 -5.11
C GLY A 31 2.68 -16.34 -6.07
N THR A 32 3.88 -16.00 -5.58
CA THR A 32 5.09 -15.94 -6.40
C THR A 32 5.45 -17.33 -6.93
N GLY A 33 5.38 -18.38 -6.09
CA GLY A 33 5.58 -19.76 -6.54
C GLY A 33 4.61 -20.18 -7.63
N HIS A 34 3.32 -19.85 -7.48
CA HIS A 34 2.30 -20.10 -8.50
C HIS A 34 2.60 -19.38 -9.82
N LEU A 35 3.11 -18.14 -9.74
CA LEU A 35 3.49 -17.37 -10.91
C LEU A 35 4.62 -18.04 -11.72
N PHE A 36 5.60 -18.64 -11.04
CA PHE A 36 6.65 -19.41 -11.70
C PHE A 36 6.10 -20.66 -12.40
N LEU A 37 5.11 -21.33 -11.81
CA LEU A 37 4.46 -22.48 -12.44
C LEU A 37 3.69 -22.07 -13.70
N LEU A 38 2.95 -20.96 -13.65
CA LEU A 38 2.27 -20.38 -14.83
C LEU A 38 3.25 -20.04 -15.94
N LEU A 39 4.37 -19.39 -15.60
CA LEU A 39 5.42 -19.04 -16.55
C LEU A 39 6.02 -20.28 -17.23
N PHE A 40 6.24 -21.35 -16.47
CA PHE A 40 6.71 -22.62 -17.03
C PHE A 40 5.67 -23.29 -17.94
N GLY A 41 4.38 -23.16 -17.59
CA GLY A 41 3.26 -23.65 -18.41
C GLY A 41 3.17 -22.97 -19.78
N LEU A 42 3.41 -21.65 -19.83
CA LEU A 42 3.41 -20.85 -21.06
C LEU A 42 4.40 -21.35 -22.11
N PHE A 43 5.53 -21.95 -21.71
CA PHE A 43 6.49 -22.54 -22.67
C PHE A 43 5.92 -23.76 -23.42
N LYS A 44 4.82 -24.35 -22.94
CA LYS A 44 4.19 -25.54 -23.52
C LYS A 44 2.84 -25.29 -24.18
N SER A 45 2.23 -24.12 -23.96
CA SER A 45 0.87 -23.85 -24.43
C SER A 45 0.84 -23.24 -25.83
N THR A 46 -0.24 -23.51 -26.57
CA THR A 46 -0.49 -22.94 -27.90
C THR A 46 -1.39 -21.70 -27.85
N ASN A 47 -2.03 -21.41 -26.70
CA ASN A 47 -2.94 -20.27 -26.51
C ASN A 47 -2.32 -19.19 -25.60
N VAL A 48 -1.17 -18.67 -26.03
CA VAL A 48 -0.28 -17.80 -25.25
C VAL A 48 -0.94 -16.49 -24.78
N ALA A 49 -1.87 -15.93 -25.57
CA ALA A 49 -2.43 -14.60 -25.31
C ALA A 49 -3.31 -14.55 -24.04
N GLU A 50 -4.17 -15.54 -23.83
CA GLU A 50 -5.07 -15.59 -22.68
C GLU A 50 -4.31 -15.88 -21.37
N GLU A 51 -3.36 -16.83 -21.41
CA GLU A 51 -2.50 -17.15 -20.28
C GLU A 51 -1.61 -15.97 -19.87
N TYR A 52 -1.17 -15.15 -20.83
CA TYR A 52 -0.39 -13.94 -20.54
C TYR A 52 -1.20 -12.87 -19.81
N LEU A 53 -2.45 -12.63 -20.22
CA LEU A 53 -3.36 -11.72 -19.50
C LEU A 53 -3.64 -12.20 -18.07
N HIS A 54 -3.86 -13.51 -17.91
CA HIS A 54 -4.04 -14.10 -16.59
C HIS A 54 -2.79 -13.92 -15.71
N MET A 55 -1.60 -14.15 -16.26
CA MET A 55 -0.33 -13.96 -15.54
C MET A 55 -0.15 -12.51 -15.07
N ILE A 56 -0.48 -11.51 -15.91
CA ILE A 56 -0.41 -10.10 -15.52
C ILE A 56 -1.39 -9.80 -14.37
N SER A 57 -2.63 -10.29 -14.42
CA SER A 57 -3.60 -10.11 -13.33
C SER A 57 -3.10 -10.75 -12.01
N GLN A 58 -2.42 -11.90 -12.08
CA GLN A 58 -1.78 -12.54 -10.91
C GLN A 58 -0.56 -11.78 -10.37
N VAL A 59 0.21 -11.10 -11.23
CA VAL A 59 1.30 -10.21 -10.78
C VAL A 59 0.75 -8.98 -10.07
N LEU A 60 -0.25 -8.33 -10.66
CA LEU A 60 -0.93 -7.18 -10.03
C LEU A 60 -1.60 -7.62 -8.72
N SER A 61 -2.26 -8.79 -8.74
CA SER A 61 -2.39 -9.78 -7.66
C SER A 61 -1.48 -9.57 -6.45
N LEU A 62 -0.26 -10.07 -6.64
CA LEU A 62 0.84 -10.05 -5.67
C LEU A 62 1.28 -8.65 -5.27
N PHE A 63 1.27 -7.69 -6.19
CA PHE A 63 1.68 -6.32 -5.89
C PHE A 63 0.91 -5.75 -4.70
N VAL A 64 -0.43 -5.86 -4.70
CA VAL A 64 -1.24 -5.43 -3.54
C VAL A 64 -0.85 -6.12 -2.24
N LEU A 65 -0.54 -7.41 -2.29
CA LEU A 65 -0.14 -8.15 -1.09
C LEU A 65 1.20 -7.63 -0.55
N ILE A 66 2.12 -7.26 -1.44
CA ILE A 66 3.40 -6.63 -1.11
C ILE A 66 3.18 -5.21 -0.56
N GLU A 67 2.33 -4.38 -1.16
CA GLU A 67 1.99 -3.04 -0.64
C GLU A 67 1.38 -3.09 0.76
N LEU A 68 0.43 -3.99 0.98
CA LEU A 68 -0.19 -4.19 2.29
C LEU A 68 0.85 -4.64 3.31
N SER A 69 1.69 -5.62 2.95
CA SER A 69 2.79 -6.07 3.79
C SER A 69 3.74 -4.93 4.15
N ARG A 70 4.18 -4.13 3.17
CA ARG A 70 5.03 -2.94 3.40
C ARG A 70 4.37 -1.94 4.36
N SER A 71 3.09 -1.67 4.18
CA SER A 71 2.33 -0.76 5.05
C SER A 71 2.25 -1.26 6.50
N LEU A 72 2.10 -2.59 6.68
CA LEU A 72 2.14 -3.24 7.99
C LEU A 72 3.54 -3.24 8.61
N VAL A 73 4.59 -3.44 7.82
CA VAL A 73 5.99 -3.37 8.30
C VAL A 73 6.34 -1.95 8.76
N GLU A 74 5.89 -0.94 8.01
CA GLU A 74 6.14 0.46 8.38
C GLU A 74 5.53 0.83 9.74
N TYR A 75 4.37 0.24 10.08
CA TYR A 75 3.79 0.37 11.42
C TYR A 75 4.73 -0.12 12.53
N PHE A 76 5.42 -1.25 12.32
CA PHE A 76 6.39 -1.79 13.29
C PHE A 76 7.59 -0.87 13.50
N ASN A 77 8.07 -0.20 12.43
CA ASN A 77 9.25 0.65 12.51
C ASN A 77 8.98 1.95 13.28
N VAL A 78 7.86 2.61 13.02
CA VAL A 78 7.59 3.97 13.54
C VAL A 78 6.67 3.95 14.76
N HIS A 79 6.06 2.81 15.10
CA HIS A 79 4.99 2.65 16.12
C HIS A 79 3.83 3.67 15.96
N ARG A 80 3.78 4.33 14.81
CA ARG A 80 2.82 5.36 14.43
C ARG A 80 2.65 5.31 12.92
N LEU A 81 1.40 5.24 12.48
CA LEU A 81 1.08 5.36 11.06
C LEU A 81 1.17 6.84 10.68
N ARG A 82 2.18 7.24 9.91
CA ARG A 82 2.19 8.60 9.33
C ARG A 82 1.16 8.66 8.21
N LEU A 83 0.30 9.68 8.24
CA LEU A 83 -0.75 9.87 7.23
C LEU A 83 -0.20 9.86 5.80
N THR A 84 0.98 10.46 5.58
CA THR A 84 1.65 10.46 4.27
C THR A 84 1.92 9.06 3.73
N PHE A 85 2.36 8.13 4.58
CA PHE A 85 2.63 6.75 4.14
C PHE A 85 1.35 5.99 3.82
N ILE A 86 0.28 6.20 4.61
CA ILE A 86 -1.02 5.57 4.34
C ILE A 86 -1.59 6.10 3.03
N VAL A 87 -1.54 7.41 2.81
CA VAL A 87 -2.07 8.03 1.59
C VAL A 87 -1.28 7.58 0.37
N ASP A 88 0.05 7.51 0.45
CA ASP A 88 0.89 6.99 -0.63
C ASP A 88 0.53 5.53 -0.96
N ALA A 89 0.40 4.67 0.06
CA ALA A 89 -0.02 3.28 -0.13
C ALA A 89 -1.44 3.17 -0.73
N ALA A 90 -2.37 4.02 -0.29
CA ALA A 90 -3.74 4.04 -0.81
C ALA A 90 -3.80 4.47 -2.29
N ILE A 91 -3.00 5.46 -2.70
CA ILE A 91 -2.90 5.87 -4.10
C ILE A 91 -2.40 4.70 -4.96
N VAL A 92 -1.31 4.06 -4.54
CA VAL A 92 -0.75 2.91 -5.26
C VAL A 92 -1.75 1.75 -5.33
N PHE A 93 -2.46 1.47 -4.24
CA PHE A 93 -3.51 0.45 -4.18
C PHE A 93 -4.64 0.72 -5.17
N VAL A 94 -5.13 1.96 -5.25
CA VAL A 94 -6.21 2.35 -6.18
C VAL A 94 -5.73 2.29 -7.63
N LEU A 95 -4.53 2.80 -7.91
CA LEU A 95 -3.95 2.72 -9.25
C LEU A 95 -3.83 1.27 -9.73
N ARG A 96 -3.43 0.35 -8.84
CA ARG A 96 -3.37 -1.08 -9.13
C ARG A 96 -4.72 -1.67 -9.48
N GLU A 97 -5.77 -1.33 -8.73
CA GLU A 97 -7.13 -1.83 -9.02
C GLU A 97 -7.63 -1.33 -10.38
N VAL A 98 -7.31 -0.09 -10.74
CA VAL A 98 -7.55 0.46 -12.08
C VAL A 98 -6.77 -0.33 -13.14
N MET A 99 -5.50 -0.67 -12.89
CA MET A 99 -4.70 -1.48 -13.81
C MET A 99 -5.31 -2.87 -14.02
N ILE A 100 -5.66 -3.59 -12.95
CA ILE A 100 -6.24 -4.94 -13.07
C ILE A 100 -7.49 -4.90 -13.92
N GLY A 101 -8.42 -4.02 -13.59
CA GLY A 101 -9.68 -4.01 -14.29
C GLY A 101 -9.54 -3.54 -15.76
N LEU A 102 -8.52 -2.74 -16.08
CA LEU A 102 -8.18 -2.37 -17.46
C LEU A 102 -7.62 -3.58 -18.22
N PHE A 103 -6.73 -4.35 -17.60
CA PHE A 103 -6.17 -5.57 -18.17
C PHE A 103 -7.21 -6.70 -18.34
N GLU A 104 -8.16 -6.81 -17.43
CA GLU A 104 -9.26 -7.79 -17.56
C GLU A 104 -10.38 -7.32 -18.49
N THR A 105 -10.28 -6.12 -19.07
CA THR A 105 -11.31 -5.51 -19.95
C THR A 105 -12.70 -5.44 -19.29
N LYS A 106 -12.75 -5.36 -17.96
CA LYS A 106 -13.97 -5.52 -17.14
C LYS A 106 -14.34 -4.29 -16.34
N ILE A 107 -13.68 -3.16 -16.53
CA ILE A 107 -14.02 -1.95 -15.76
C ILE A 107 -15.31 -1.32 -16.31
N PRO A 108 -16.40 -1.30 -15.53
CA PRO A 108 -17.58 -0.51 -15.87
C PRO A 108 -17.25 0.97 -15.71
N VAL A 109 -17.90 1.81 -16.52
CA VAL A 109 -17.68 3.26 -16.54
C VAL A 109 -17.90 3.90 -15.17
N ASP A 110 -18.86 3.41 -14.40
CA ASP A 110 -19.15 3.92 -13.05
C ASP A 110 -17.97 3.73 -12.08
N LYS A 111 -17.23 2.61 -12.20
CA LYS A 111 -16.01 2.38 -11.40
C LYS A 111 -14.89 3.34 -11.79
N ILE A 112 -14.78 3.75 -13.05
CA ILE A 112 -13.78 4.73 -13.50
C ILE A 112 -14.02 6.07 -12.81
N TYR A 113 -15.27 6.53 -12.77
CA TYR A 113 -15.61 7.78 -12.09
C TYR A 113 -15.35 7.69 -10.58
N ALA A 114 -15.69 6.57 -9.95
CA ALA A 114 -15.41 6.34 -8.53
C ALA A 114 -13.90 6.36 -8.22
N PHE A 115 -13.07 5.64 -8.99
CA PHE A 115 -11.63 5.64 -8.80
C PHE A 115 -11.00 7.01 -9.10
N SER A 116 -11.50 7.73 -10.10
CA SER A 116 -11.03 9.08 -10.42
C SER A 116 -11.31 10.07 -9.29
N ALA A 117 -12.53 10.05 -8.75
CA ALA A 117 -12.89 10.89 -7.60
C ALA A 117 -12.07 10.53 -6.36
N LEU A 118 -11.87 9.23 -6.10
CA LEU A 118 -11.05 8.76 -4.99
C LEU A 118 -9.59 9.20 -5.12
N LEU A 119 -8.98 9.02 -6.31
CA LEU A 119 -7.61 9.46 -6.59
C LEU A 119 -7.46 10.97 -6.47
N PHE A 120 -8.46 11.73 -6.90
CA PHE A 120 -8.46 13.19 -6.74
C PHE A 120 -8.40 13.59 -5.26
N VAL A 121 -9.27 13.00 -4.42
CA VAL A 121 -9.27 13.27 -2.97
C VAL A 121 -7.95 12.83 -2.31
N LEU A 122 -7.45 11.64 -2.64
CA LEU A 122 -6.18 11.15 -2.12
C LEU A 122 -5.00 12.04 -2.53
N GLY A 123 -4.99 12.53 -3.78
CA GLY A 123 -4.00 13.49 -4.28
C GLY A 123 -4.04 14.81 -3.52
N LEU A 124 -5.24 15.36 -3.27
CA LEU A 124 -5.40 16.56 -2.46
C LEU A 124 -4.90 16.37 -1.02
N LEU A 125 -5.23 15.24 -0.39
CA LEU A 125 -4.74 14.91 0.95
C LEU A 125 -3.22 14.79 0.98
N ARG A 126 -2.62 14.20 -0.05
CA ARG A 126 -1.17 14.05 -0.17
C ARG A 126 -0.49 15.42 -0.26
N ILE A 127 -0.95 16.27 -1.16
CA ILE A 127 -0.40 17.62 -1.36
C ILE A 127 -0.58 18.46 -0.08
N GLY A 128 -1.78 18.45 0.51
CA GLY A 128 -2.07 19.16 1.75
C GLY A 128 -1.19 18.71 2.91
N SER A 129 -0.98 17.41 3.06
CA SER A 129 -0.11 16.86 4.11
C SER A 129 1.35 17.29 3.95
N VAL A 130 1.87 17.32 2.72
CA VAL A 130 3.24 17.79 2.44
C VAL A 130 3.37 19.29 2.75
N LEU A 131 2.40 20.10 2.30
CA LEU A 131 2.44 21.55 2.50
C LEU A 131 2.38 21.94 3.98
N VAL A 132 1.50 21.30 4.76
CA VAL A 132 1.40 21.52 6.21
C VAL A 132 2.69 21.11 6.91
N HIS A 133 3.28 19.98 6.52
CA HIS A 133 4.54 19.52 7.10
C HIS A 133 5.71 20.49 6.81
N GLN A 134 5.76 21.06 5.60
CA GLN A 134 6.77 22.07 5.25
C GLN A 134 6.58 23.37 6.02
N ARG A 135 5.34 23.85 6.20
CA ARG A 135 5.04 25.08 6.96
C ARG A 135 5.45 24.98 8.43
N GLY A 136 5.28 23.82 9.06
CA GLY A 136 5.75 23.61 10.43
C GLY A 136 7.27 23.79 10.57
N GLN A 137 8.05 23.31 9.60
CA GLN A 137 9.51 23.40 9.64
C GLN A 137 10.06 24.80 9.37
N THR A 138 9.38 25.60 8.55
CA THR A 138 9.79 27.00 8.29
C THR A 138 9.54 27.92 9.48
N LEU A 139 8.49 27.67 10.27
CA LEU A 139 8.20 28.42 11.50
C LEU A 139 9.27 28.17 12.58
N ASP A 140 9.65 26.92 12.84
CA ASP A 140 10.70 26.59 13.83
C ASP A 140 12.07 27.17 13.47
N ARG A 141 12.43 27.18 12.17
CA ARG A 141 13.70 27.78 11.71
C ARG A 141 13.76 29.30 11.88
N GLY A 142 12.64 30.00 11.70
CA GLY A 142 12.57 31.44 11.91
C GLY A 142 12.76 31.86 13.37
N THR A 143 12.26 31.06 14.32
CA THR A 143 12.40 31.33 15.76
C THR A 143 13.83 31.14 16.26
N HIS A 144 14.57 30.15 15.74
CA HIS A 144 15.97 29.93 16.09
C HIS A 144 16.93 30.96 15.48
N ALA A 145 16.60 31.55 14.33
CA ALA A 145 17.40 32.62 13.73
C ALA A 145 17.28 33.94 14.52
N SER A 146 16.09 34.24 15.08
CA SER A 146 15.84 35.47 15.85
C SER A 146 16.37 35.45 17.28
N THR A 147 16.82 34.30 17.80
CA THR A 147 17.41 34.18 19.15
C THR A 147 18.94 34.13 19.14
N ALA A 148 19.55 34.15 17.95
CA ALA A 148 20.99 34.19 17.76
C ALA A 148 21.54 35.60 17.44
N GLU A 149 20.66 36.60 17.31
CA GLU A 149 20.96 38.04 17.32
C GLU A 149 20.63 38.65 18.69
#